data_AF-A0A1G9DHZ3-F1
#
_entry.id   AF-A0A1G9DHZ3-F1
#
_cell.length_a   1.000
_cell.length_b   1.000
_cell.length_c   1.000
_cell.angle_alpha   90.00
_cell.angle_beta   90.00
_cell.angle_gamma   90.00
#
_symmetry.space_group_name_H-M   'P 1'
#
loop_
_entity.id
_entity.type
_entity.pdbx_description
1 polymer ?
#
loop_
_entity_poly.entity_id
_entity_poly.type
_entity_poly.pdbx_seq_one_letter_code
_entity_poly.pdbx_strand_id
1 'polypeptide(L)'
;MGHNETKRAAEITEQYFAFLDEHVEDVANGNATDFLELNQIANALHISHSHLSDTLQKSTGHHPCHFYDLKIVEKAKSLLKETDLSIAFIAKQLTYDPSNFSKFFKKFTGQTAGEFRKQQKQDNSKVPKSSP
;
A
#
# COMPACT_ATOMS: atom_id res chain seq x y z
N MET A 1 10.61 -28.69 19.43
CA MET A 1 9.61 -27.68 19.86
C MET A 1 9.39 -26.53 18.86
N GLY A 2 10.25 -26.30 17.84
CA GLY A 2 10.16 -25.10 16.98
C GLY A 2 9.20 -25.10 15.78
N HIS A 3 8.45 -26.19 15.49
CA HIS A 3 7.62 -26.24 14.27
C HIS A 3 6.32 -25.42 14.38
N ASN A 4 5.80 -25.22 15.60
CA ASN A 4 4.52 -24.53 15.81
C ASN A 4 4.69 -23.00 15.81
N GLU A 5 5.83 -22.50 16.30
CA GLU A 5 6.13 -21.06 16.35
C GLU A 5 6.38 -20.48 14.95
N THR A 6 7.12 -21.18 14.10
CA THR A 6 7.35 -20.74 12.71
C THR A 6 6.05 -20.74 11.91
N LYS A 7 5.18 -21.73 12.11
CA LYS A 7 3.88 -21.78 11.44
C LYS A 7 3.01 -20.60 11.85
N ARG A 8 2.92 -20.30 13.16
CA ARG A 8 2.15 -19.16 13.66
C ARG A 8 2.68 -17.82 13.16
N ALA A 9 4.00 -17.65 13.10
CA ALA A 9 4.61 -16.43 12.57
C ALA A 9 4.27 -16.21 11.09
N ALA A 10 4.28 -17.28 10.28
CA ALA A 10 3.88 -17.24 8.88
C ALA A 10 2.40 -16.87 8.73
N GLU A 11 1.50 -17.50 9.50
CA GLU A 11 0.06 -17.20 9.49
C GLU A 11 -0.23 -15.75 9.87
N ILE A 12 0.43 -15.20 10.89
CA ILE A 12 0.28 -13.79 11.29
C ILE A 12 0.74 -12.86 10.17
N THR A 13 1.87 -13.19 9.54
CA THR A 13 2.45 -12.40 8.45
C THR A 13 1.50 -12.40 7.24
N GLU A 14 0.97 -13.55 6.86
CA GLU A 14 0.00 -13.69 5.77
C GLU A 14 -1.31 -12.93 6.07
N GLN A 15 -1.87 -13.10 7.27
CA GLN A 15 -3.08 -12.37 7.69
C GLN A 15 -2.88 -10.85 7.67
N TYR A 16 -1.70 -10.38 8.09
CA TYR A 16 -1.36 -8.97 8.02
C TYR A 16 -1.37 -8.44 6.58
N PHE A 17 -0.68 -9.12 5.65
CA PHE A 17 -0.64 -8.68 4.26
C PHE A 17 -2.01 -8.74 3.58
N ALA A 18 -2.79 -9.80 3.83
CA ALA A 18 -4.15 -9.90 3.31
C ALA A 18 -5.05 -8.76 3.82
N PHE A 19 -4.94 -8.42 5.10
CA PHE A 19 -5.65 -7.29 5.69
C PHE A 19 -5.24 -5.97 5.04
N LEU A 20 -3.94 -5.75 4.79
CA LEU A 20 -3.49 -4.52 4.12
C LEU A 20 -4.06 -4.42 2.71
N ASP A 21 -4.06 -5.52 1.95
CA ASP A 21 -4.58 -5.55 0.59
C ASP A 21 -6.07 -5.17 0.54
N GLU A 22 -6.87 -5.78 1.42
CA GLU A 22 -8.30 -5.46 1.54
C GLU A 22 -8.52 -4.01 1.98
N HIS A 23 -7.87 -3.58 3.06
CA HIS A 23 -8.08 -2.25 3.64
C HIS A 23 -7.64 -1.11 2.70
N VAL A 24 -6.52 -1.28 2.00
CA VAL A 24 -6.05 -0.27 1.02
C VAL A 24 -7.00 -0.18 -0.17
N GLU A 25 -7.55 -1.30 -0.62
CA GLU A 25 -8.56 -1.31 -1.68
C GLU A 25 -9.85 -0.63 -1.22
N ASP A 26 -10.30 -0.89 0.00
CA ASP A 26 -11.50 -0.28 0.58
C ASP A 26 -11.36 1.24 0.73
N VAL A 27 -10.21 1.73 1.20
CA VAL A 27 -9.95 3.18 1.27
C VAL A 27 -9.98 3.77 -0.15
N ALA A 28 -9.29 3.14 -1.11
CA ALA A 28 -9.23 3.64 -2.47
C ALA A 28 -10.60 3.68 -3.18
N ASN A 29 -11.50 2.76 -2.84
CA ASN A 29 -12.87 2.70 -3.38
C ASN A 29 -13.88 3.55 -2.57
N GLY A 30 -13.45 4.15 -1.45
CA GLY A 30 -14.32 4.92 -0.57
C GLY A 30 -15.22 4.07 0.34
N ASN A 31 -14.93 2.78 0.48
CA ASN A 31 -15.60 1.87 1.43
C ASN A 31 -15.09 2.07 2.87
N ALA A 32 -13.87 2.58 3.02
CA ALA A 32 -13.28 2.98 4.30
C ALA A 32 -12.89 4.46 4.28
N THR A 33 -13.05 5.15 5.43
CA THR A 33 -12.83 6.60 5.51
C THR A 33 -11.36 6.98 5.65
N ASP A 34 -10.57 6.16 6.36
CA ASP A 34 -9.21 6.49 6.78
C ASP A 34 -8.31 5.25 6.81
N PHE A 35 -7.01 5.46 6.64
CA PHE A 35 -6.01 4.44 6.93
C PHE A 35 -5.92 4.18 8.44
N LEU A 36 -5.83 2.90 8.81
CA LEU A 36 -5.75 2.47 10.20
C LEU A 36 -4.34 2.57 10.78
N GLU A 37 -4.24 2.96 12.04
CA GLU A 37 -3.01 2.85 12.82
C GLU A 37 -2.66 1.37 13.10
N LEU A 38 -1.38 1.08 13.30
CA LEU A 38 -0.91 -0.31 13.48
C LEU A 38 -1.59 -1.04 14.67
N ASN A 39 -1.92 -0.32 15.74
CA ASN A 39 -2.69 -0.88 16.87
C ASN A 39 -4.13 -1.25 16.47
N GLN A 40 -4.76 -0.50 15.58
CA GLN A 40 -6.11 -0.81 15.09
C GLN A 40 -6.08 -2.06 14.20
N ILE A 41 -5.07 -2.20 13.34
CA ILE A 41 -4.84 -3.40 12.53
C ILE A 41 -4.60 -4.61 13.44
N ALA A 42 -3.71 -4.48 14.43
CA ALA A 42 -3.44 -5.55 15.38
C ALA A 42 -4.72 -6.00 16.12
N ASN A 43 -5.53 -5.05 16.56
CA ASN A 43 -6.82 -5.35 17.20
C ASN A 43 -7.79 -6.07 16.26
N ALA A 44 -7.89 -5.65 14.99
CA ALA A 44 -8.73 -6.30 13.98
C ALA A 44 -8.29 -7.74 13.69
N LEU A 45 -6.99 -8.02 13.79
CA LEU A 45 -6.43 -9.36 13.64
C LEU A 45 -6.44 -10.18 14.94
N HIS A 46 -6.96 -9.63 16.05
CA HIS A 46 -6.90 -10.23 17.38
C HIS A 46 -5.48 -10.59 17.84
N ILE A 47 -4.51 -9.74 17.51
CA ILE A 47 -3.09 -9.87 17.86
C ILE A 47 -2.67 -8.63 18.66
N SER A 48 -1.83 -8.79 19.69
CA SER A 48 -1.30 -7.61 20.38
C SER A 48 -0.36 -6.84 19.45
N HIS A 49 -0.36 -5.51 19.56
CA HIS A 49 0.52 -4.64 18.77
C HIS A 49 1.99 -5.09 18.82
N SER A 50 2.51 -5.43 20.01
CA SER A 50 3.89 -5.90 20.18
C SER A 50 4.14 -7.21 19.45
N HIS A 51 3.23 -8.18 19.57
CA HIS A 51 3.39 -9.48 18.92
C HIS A 51 3.34 -9.35 17.40
N LEU A 52 2.45 -8.50 16.86
CA LEU A 52 2.41 -8.22 15.43
C LEU A 52 3.72 -7.58 14.97
N SER A 53 4.17 -6.50 15.62
CA SER A 53 5.42 -5.81 15.27
C SER A 53 6.63 -6.72 15.32
N ASP A 54 6.80 -7.48 16.41
CA ASP A 54 7.93 -8.39 16.57
C ASP A 54 7.90 -9.53 15.54
N THR A 55 6.72 -10.07 15.25
CA THR A 55 6.57 -11.16 14.28
C THR A 55 6.94 -10.68 12.89
N LEU A 56 6.38 -9.56 12.44
CA LEU A 56 6.68 -9.01 11.11
C LEU A 56 8.15 -8.62 10.99
N GLN A 57 8.72 -7.98 12.01
CA GLN A 57 10.13 -7.59 12.01
C GLN A 57 11.06 -8.80 11.92
N LYS A 58 10.76 -9.90 12.62
CA LYS A 58 11.54 -11.14 12.58
C LYS A 58 11.35 -11.92 11.27
N SER A 59 10.13 -11.99 10.75
CA SER A 59 9.80 -12.75 9.55
C SER A 59 10.23 -12.07 8.26
N THR A 60 10.19 -10.73 8.22
CA THR A 60 10.35 -9.96 6.98
C THR A 60 11.57 -9.02 6.98
N GLY A 61 12.19 -8.79 8.15
CA GLY A 61 13.29 -7.85 8.30
C GLY A 61 12.87 -6.37 8.39
N HIS A 62 11.56 -6.06 8.32
CA HIS A 62 11.06 -4.69 8.39
C HIS A 62 9.86 -4.51 9.34
N HIS A 63 9.70 -3.29 9.82
CA HIS A 63 8.57 -2.91 10.67
C HIS A 63 7.25 -2.94 9.87
N PRO A 64 6.11 -3.36 10.45
CA PRO A 64 4.82 -3.43 9.74
C PRO A 64 4.48 -2.18 8.92
N CYS A 65 4.61 -0.98 9.49
CA CYS A 65 4.28 0.27 8.80
C CYS A 65 5.02 0.45 7.46
N HIS A 66 6.21 -0.12 7.31
CA HIS A 66 6.93 -0.09 6.04
C HIS A 66 6.11 -0.74 4.91
N PHE A 67 5.54 -1.91 5.17
CA PHE A 67 4.73 -2.63 4.19
C PHE A 67 3.41 -1.93 3.91
N TYR A 68 2.83 -1.30 4.92
CA TYR A 68 1.60 -0.56 4.73
C TYR A 68 1.82 0.64 3.81
N ASP A 69 2.87 1.42 4.05
CA ASP A 69 3.26 2.50 3.15
C ASP A 69 3.54 1.98 1.71
N LEU A 70 4.17 0.80 1.58
CA LEU A 70 4.39 0.16 0.28
C LEU A 70 3.08 -0.18 -0.44
N LYS A 71 2.10 -0.77 0.25
CA LYS A 71 0.79 -1.07 -0.34
C LYS A 71 0.06 0.20 -0.78
N ILE A 72 0.12 1.26 0.01
CA ILE A 72 -0.48 2.55 -0.32
C ILE A 72 0.16 3.15 -1.58
N VAL A 73 1.50 3.16 -1.69
CA VAL A 73 2.17 3.71 -2.89
C VAL A 73 1.97 2.82 -4.12
N GLU A 74 1.85 1.50 -3.96
CA GLU A 74 1.50 0.58 -5.04
C GLU A 74 0.10 0.88 -5.58
N LYS A 75 -0.91 1.03 -4.70
CA LYS A 75 -2.25 1.42 -5.11
C LYS A 75 -2.27 2.79 -5.78
N ALA A 76 -1.52 3.76 -5.25
CA ALA A 76 -1.37 5.07 -5.87
C ALA A 76 -0.80 4.98 -7.30
N LYS A 77 0.22 4.14 -7.53
CA LYS A 77 0.79 3.90 -8.87
C LYS A 77 -0.25 3.32 -9.82
N SER A 78 -1.04 2.33 -9.38
CA SER A 78 -2.10 1.74 -10.19
C SER A 78 -3.15 2.78 -10.58
N LEU A 79 -3.66 3.56 -9.63
CA LEU A 79 -4.62 4.65 -9.91
C LEU A 79 -4.05 5.69 -10.88
N LEU A 80 -2.77 6.05 -10.76
CA LEU A 80 -2.11 6.99 -11.66
C LEU A 80 -1.95 6.46 -13.10
N LYS A 81 -1.82 5.14 -13.24
CA LYS A 81 -1.63 4.43 -14.51
C LYS A 81 -2.96 4.12 -15.21
N GLU A 82 -3.95 3.69 -14.45
CA GLU A 82 -5.21 3.13 -14.97
C GLU A 82 -6.32 4.18 -15.13
N THR A 83 -6.16 5.35 -14.50
CA THR A 83 -7.18 6.41 -14.52
C THR A 83 -6.63 7.76 -14.96
N ASP A 84 -7.52 8.60 -15.49
CA ASP A 84 -7.24 10.01 -15.78
C ASP A 84 -7.60 10.96 -14.62
N LEU A 85 -7.88 10.42 -13.43
CA LEU A 85 -8.23 11.21 -12.25
C LEU A 85 -7.13 12.21 -11.90
N SER A 86 -7.49 13.40 -11.43
CA SER A 86 -6.48 14.39 -11.03
C SER A 86 -5.64 13.87 -9.85
N ILE A 87 -4.36 14.27 -9.78
CA ILE A 87 -3.47 13.86 -8.67
C ILE A 87 -4.06 14.31 -7.32
N ALA A 88 -4.70 15.49 -7.28
CA ALA A 88 -5.36 15.98 -6.07
C ALA A 88 -6.56 15.11 -5.67
N PHE A 89 -7.30 14.55 -6.64
CA PHE A 89 -8.40 13.62 -6.35
C PHE A 89 -7.90 12.25 -5.88
N ILE A 90 -6.82 11.73 -6.48
CA ILE A 90 -6.17 10.49 -6.01
C ILE A 90 -5.62 10.67 -4.59
N ALA A 91 -4.98 11.80 -4.30
CA ALA A 91 -4.51 12.11 -2.95
C ALA A 91 -5.66 12.04 -1.93
N LYS A 92 -6.79 12.70 -2.24
CA LYS A 92 -7.97 12.71 -1.36
C LYS A 92 -8.61 11.33 -1.19
N GLN A 93 -8.70 10.53 -2.25
CA GLN A 93 -9.19 9.15 -2.17
C GLN A 93 -8.31 8.30 -1.25
N LEU A 94 -7.00 8.51 -1.31
CA LEU A 94 -6.04 7.89 -0.39
C LEU A 94 -5.89 8.69 0.91
N THR A 95 -6.88 9.52 1.27
CA THR A 95 -6.97 10.23 2.56
C THR A 95 -5.78 11.15 2.88
N TYR A 96 -5.02 11.58 1.85
CA TYR A 96 -3.95 12.57 1.95
C TYR A 96 -4.42 13.93 1.42
N ASP A 97 -3.89 15.01 1.99
CA ASP A 97 -3.86 16.27 1.26
C ASP A 97 -2.84 16.19 0.10
N PRO A 98 -3.03 16.97 -0.98
CA PRO A 98 -2.15 16.89 -2.16
C PRO A 98 -0.66 17.16 -1.87
N SER A 99 -0.35 17.98 -0.87
CA SER A 99 1.04 18.34 -0.54
C SER A 99 1.76 17.20 0.16
N ASN A 100 1.10 16.58 1.15
CA ASN A 100 1.65 15.43 1.85
C ASN A 100 1.70 14.20 0.94
N PHE A 101 0.70 13.96 0.11
CA PHE A 101 0.73 12.90 -0.90
C PHE A 101 1.95 13.03 -1.83
N SER A 102 2.23 14.26 -2.31
CA SER A 102 3.36 14.49 -3.21
C SER A 102 4.72 14.17 -2.55
N LYS A 103 4.88 14.51 -1.26
CA LYS A 103 6.10 14.19 -0.49
C LYS A 103 6.20 12.68 -0.22
N PHE A 104 5.10 12.06 0.19
CA PHE A 104 5.01 10.62 0.43
C PHE A 104 5.37 9.84 -0.84
N PHE A 105 4.69 10.13 -1.95
CA PHE A 105 4.91 9.43 -3.22
C PHE A 105 6.35 9.59 -3.70
N LYS A 106 6.93 10.80 -3.60
CA LYS A 106 8.33 11.03 -3.98
C LYS A 106 9.32 10.30 -3.07
N LYS A 107 9.06 10.23 -1.76
CA LYS A 107 9.90 9.47 -0.81
C LYS A 107 9.99 8.00 -1.21
N PHE A 108 8.88 7.40 -1.64
CA PHE A 108 8.82 5.97 -1.97
C PHE A 108 9.19 5.63 -3.41
N THR A 109 9.00 6.55 -4.35
CA THR A 109 9.22 6.28 -5.79
C THR A 109 10.42 6.99 -6.39
N GLY A 110 11.03 7.94 -5.67
CA GLY A 110 12.10 8.81 -6.16
C GLY A 110 11.63 9.96 -7.04
N GLN A 111 10.35 10.00 -7.44
CA GLN A 111 9.79 11.02 -8.34
C GLN A 111 8.39 11.45 -7.93
N THR A 112 7.92 12.57 -8.46
CA THR A 112 6.55 13.04 -8.18
C THR A 112 5.50 12.20 -8.90
N ALA A 113 4.27 12.19 -8.37
CA ALA A 113 3.15 11.50 -9.01
C ALA A 113 2.88 11.99 -10.45
N GLY A 114 3.10 13.28 -10.71
CA GLY A 114 2.96 13.87 -12.04
C GLY A 114 4.03 13.39 -13.02
N GLU A 115 5.29 13.36 -12.59
CA GLU A 115 6.40 12.79 -13.38
C GLU A 115 6.15 11.31 -13.68
N PHE A 116 5.74 10.53 -12.68
CA PHE A 116 5.39 9.12 -12.85
C PHE A 116 4.30 8.94 -13.90
N ARG A 117 3.17 9.65 -13.79
CA ARG A 117 2.08 9.55 -14.77
C ARG A 117 2.54 9.90 -16.18
N LYS A 118 3.36 10.95 -16.34
CA LYS A 118 3.88 11.37 -17.64
C LYS A 118 4.73 10.26 -18.29
N GLN A 119 5.60 9.61 -17.51
CA GLN A 119 6.42 8.50 -17.99
C GLN A 119 5.55 7.30 -18.43
N GLN A 120 4.56 6.90 -17.62
CA GLN A 120 3.69 5.78 -17.95
C GLN A 120 2.89 6.01 -19.26
N LYS A 121 2.43 7.24 -19.49
CA LYS A 121 1.75 7.61 -20.75
C LYS A 121 2.69 7.60 -21.97
N GLN A 122 3.98 7.87 -21.78
CA GLN A 122 5.00 7.83 -22.84
C GLN A 122 5.49 6.41 -23.16
N ASP A 123 5.48 5.51 -22.18
CA ASP A 123 5.80 4.09 -22.41
C ASP A 123 4.64 3.35 -23.09
N ASN A 124 3.38 3.67 -22.74
CA ASN A 124 2.21 3.04 -23.37
C ASN A 124 2.00 3.46 -24.83
N SER A 125 2.63 4.53 -25.30
CA SER A 125 2.63 4.93 -26.72
C SER A 125 3.72 4.27 -27.57
N LYS A 126 4.57 3.42 -26.97
CA LYS A 126 5.58 2.60 -27.68
C LYS A 126 5.15 1.16 -27.91
N VAL A 127 3.97 0.74 -27.41
CA VAL A 127 3.37 -0.54 -27.79
C VAL A 127 2.65 -0.31 -29.12
N PRO A 128 3.06 -0.95 -30.24
CA PRO A 128 2.27 -0.89 -31.46
C PRO A 128 0.89 -1.47 -31.12
N LYS A 129 -0.17 -0.72 -31.45
CA LYS A 129 -1.52 -1.26 -31.51
C LYS A 129 -1.46 -2.50 -32.40
N SER A 130 -1.39 -3.68 -31.80
CA SER A 130 -1.68 -4.92 -32.49
C SER A 130 -3.17 -4.89 -32.82
N SER A 131 -3.44 -4.57 -34.07
CA SER A 131 -4.60 -5.02 -34.84
C SER A 131 -4.03 -5.78 -36.05
N PRO A 132 -4.71 -6.78 -36.59
CA PRO A 132 -6.11 -7.16 -36.39
C PRO A 132 -6.32 -8.32 -35.41
#